data_AF-A0A539D2A6-F1
#
_entry.id   AF-A0A539D2A6-F1
#
_cell.length_a   1.000
_cell.length_b   1.000
_cell.length_c   1.000
_cell.angle_alpha   90.00
_cell.angle_beta   90.00
_cell.angle_gamma   90.00
#
_symmetry.space_group_name_H-M   'P 1'
#
loop_
_entity.id
_entity.type
_entity.pdbx_description
1 polymer ?
#
loop_
_entity_poly.entity_id
_entity_poly.type
_entity_poly.pdbx_seq_one_letter_code
_entity_poly.pdbx_strand_id
1 'polypeptide(L)'
;MKRLIGVAGIAVAVGLSGCGVTRFMERSAVVTEPSPCTAKRFEVYFADSEARLTEPARQAIGMAAAQLQGCDIRKVQVLGLADARGGATANLSLSERRAQAVAEALTAAG
;
A
#
# COMPACT_ATOMS: atom_id res chain seq x y z
N MET A 1 -53.78 55.38 -10.06
CA MET A 1 -54.81 54.71 -9.25
C MET A 1 -55.59 53.70 -10.09
N LYS A 2 -55.25 52.40 -10.01
CA LYS A 2 -56.23 51.29 -10.10
C LYS A 2 -55.47 49.98 -9.82
N ARG A 3 -55.92 49.25 -8.80
CA ARG A 3 -55.49 47.88 -8.46
C ARG A 3 -56.50 46.91 -9.08
N LEU A 4 -56.05 45.82 -9.70
CA LEU A 4 -56.79 44.58 -10.02
C LEU A 4 -55.71 43.50 -10.30
N ILE A 5 -55.26 42.74 -9.30
CA ILE A 5 -55.64 41.35 -8.99
C ILE A 5 -55.77 40.45 -10.24
N GLY A 6 -54.86 39.48 -10.34
CA GLY A 6 -54.93 38.37 -11.30
C GLY A 6 -53.87 37.33 -10.98
N VAL A 7 -54.19 36.40 -10.06
CA VAL A 7 -53.39 35.21 -9.78
C VAL A 7 -53.52 34.27 -10.98
N ALA A 8 -52.43 34.04 -11.71
CA ALA A 8 -52.37 33.04 -12.77
C ALA A 8 -51.06 32.27 -12.67
N GLY A 9 -51.16 31.12 -12.00
CA GLY A 9 -50.45 29.88 -12.26
C GLY A 9 -49.03 29.98 -12.82
N ILE A 10 -48.05 29.93 -11.94
CA ILE A 10 -46.81 29.21 -12.26
C ILE A 10 -46.77 28.03 -11.30
N ALA A 11 -47.32 26.92 -11.76
CA ALA A 11 -46.97 25.62 -11.24
C ALA A 11 -45.49 25.41 -11.57
N VAL A 12 -44.60 25.81 -10.65
CA VAL A 12 -43.19 25.41 -10.75
C VAL A 12 -43.19 23.90 -10.55
N ALA A 13 -42.98 23.19 -11.65
CA ALA A 13 -42.81 21.75 -11.68
C ALA A 13 -41.60 21.37 -10.81
N VAL A 14 -41.87 21.11 -9.53
CA VAL A 14 -40.93 20.43 -8.62
C VAL A 14 -41.03 18.95 -8.93
N GLY A 15 -40.39 18.52 -10.01
CA GLY A 15 -40.43 17.15 -10.47
C GLY A 15 -39.18 16.79 -11.26
N LEU A 16 -38.49 15.76 -10.77
CA LEU A 16 -37.51 14.92 -11.50
C LEU A 16 -36.03 15.35 -11.52
N SER A 17 -35.47 15.76 -10.38
CA SER A 17 -34.01 15.75 -10.17
C SER A 17 -33.60 14.96 -8.92
N GLY A 18 -34.29 13.84 -8.65
CA GLY A 18 -34.01 12.97 -7.50
C GLY A 18 -32.75 12.08 -7.64
N CYS A 19 -32.26 11.82 -8.85
CA CYS A 19 -31.10 10.94 -9.06
C CYS A 19 -29.76 11.68 -9.19
N GLY A 20 -29.74 13.01 -8.99
CA GLY A 20 -28.54 13.84 -9.19
C GLY A 20 -27.87 14.35 -7.92
N VAL A 21 -28.58 14.34 -6.79
CA VAL A 21 -28.17 15.01 -5.54
C VAL A 21 -27.22 14.20 -4.65
N THR A 22 -26.90 12.94 -5.01
CA THR A 22 -25.90 12.13 -4.30
C THR A 22 -24.46 12.35 -4.77
N ARG A 23 -24.20 13.30 -5.67
CA ARG A 23 -22.83 13.67 -6.10
C ARG A 23 -22.02 14.44 -5.03
N PHE A 24 -22.54 14.66 -3.82
CA PHE A 24 -22.01 15.66 -2.89
C PHE A 24 -21.07 15.18 -1.79
N MET A 25 -20.61 13.93 -1.80
CA MET A 25 -19.39 13.59 -1.07
C MET A 25 -18.53 12.70 -1.95
N GLU A 26 -17.64 13.30 -2.73
CA GLU A 26 -16.49 12.57 -3.24
C GLU A 26 -15.79 11.94 -2.05
N ARG A 27 -15.67 10.61 -2.04
CA ARG A 27 -14.94 9.87 -0.99
C ARG A 27 -13.52 10.43 -0.79
N SER A 28 -12.92 10.94 -1.87
CA SER A 28 -11.65 11.64 -1.94
C SER A 28 -11.58 12.89 -1.05
N ALA A 29 -12.71 13.55 -0.77
CA ALA A 29 -12.77 14.73 0.10
C ALA A 29 -12.66 14.39 1.60
N VAL A 30 -12.86 13.11 1.96
CA VAL A 30 -12.81 12.62 3.35
C VAL A 30 -11.62 11.68 3.57
N VAL A 31 -11.21 10.95 2.53
CA VAL A 31 -10.12 9.97 2.61
C VAL A 31 -8.84 10.60 2.05
N THR A 32 -7.90 10.92 2.92
CA THR A 32 -6.52 11.20 2.53
C THR A 32 -5.82 9.89 2.22
N GLU A 33 -5.54 9.62 0.95
CA GLU A 33 -4.71 8.47 0.58
C GLU A 33 -3.25 8.74 0.98
N PRO A 34 -2.61 7.85 1.75
CA PRO A 34 -1.21 8.03 2.12
C PRO A 34 -0.33 7.96 0.88
N SER A 35 0.74 8.77 0.86
CA SER A 35 1.73 8.72 -0.21
C SER A 35 2.25 7.29 -0.41
N PRO A 36 2.36 6.83 -1.67
CA PRO A 36 2.92 5.51 -1.97
C PRO A 36 4.37 5.39 -1.48
N CYS A 37 5.12 6.49 -1.56
CA CYS A 37 6.53 6.60 -1.16
C CYS A 37 6.70 6.86 0.34
N THR A 38 6.16 5.95 1.15
CA THR A 38 6.34 5.90 2.61
C THR A 38 7.17 4.69 2.99
N ALA A 39 7.82 4.74 4.15
CA ALA A 39 8.62 3.60 4.63
C ALA A 39 7.76 2.33 4.73
N LYS A 40 8.21 1.25 4.06
CA LYS A 40 7.56 -0.05 4.08
C LYS A 40 8.38 -1.03 4.91
N ARG A 41 7.68 -1.96 5.56
CA ARG A 41 8.27 -3.10 6.26
C ARG A 41 7.50 -4.34 5.86
N PHE A 42 8.22 -5.40 5.54
CA PHE A 42 7.66 -6.70 5.23
C PHE A 42 8.62 -7.77 5.75
N GLU A 43 8.09 -8.97 5.94
CA GLU A 43 8.82 -10.11 6.48
C GLU A 43 9.08 -11.12 5.37
N VAL A 44 10.25 -11.76 5.41
CA VAL A 44 10.64 -12.81 4.47
C VAL A 44 10.96 -14.06 5.26
N TYR A 45 10.25 -15.14 4.96
CA TYR A 45 10.40 -16.43 5.64
C TYR A 45 11.26 -17.39 4.83
N PHE A 46 12.01 -18.21 5.54
CA PHE A 46 12.90 -19.23 4.99
C PHE A 46 12.47 -20.61 5.44
N ALA A 47 12.84 -21.63 4.66
CA ALA A 47 12.76 -23.01 5.12
C ALA A 47 13.73 -23.24 6.29
N ASP A 48 13.48 -24.33 7.04
CA ASP A 48 14.29 -24.68 8.20
C ASP A 48 15.77 -24.78 7.83
N SER A 49 16.63 -24.12 8.61
CA SER A 49 18.08 -24.09 8.40
C SER A 49 18.57 -23.63 7.01
N GLU A 50 17.72 -23.07 6.15
CA GLU A 50 18.08 -22.62 4.80
C GLU A 50 18.24 -21.09 4.70
N ALA A 51 19.11 -20.66 3.79
CA ALA A 51 19.27 -19.26 3.38
C ALA A 51 18.78 -18.99 1.95
N ARG A 52 18.31 -20.01 1.24
CA ARG A 52 17.77 -19.83 -0.11
C ARG A 52 16.36 -19.26 -0.02
N LEU A 53 16.09 -18.29 -0.89
CA LEU A 53 14.74 -17.75 -1.02
C LEU A 53 13.81 -18.82 -1.60
N THR A 54 12.66 -19.00 -0.95
CA THR A 54 11.56 -19.79 -1.49
C THR A 54 10.84 -19.00 -2.59
N GLU A 55 9.99 -19.67 -3.37
CA GLU A 55 9.17 -18.98 -4.36
C GLU A 55 8.23 -17.92 -3.73
N PRO A 56 7.52 -18.22 -2.62
CA PRO A 56 6.72 -17.21 -1.93
C PRO A 56 7.55 -16.03 -1.42
N ALA A 57 8.78 -16.27 -0.94
CA ALA A 57 9.69 -15.21 -0.52
C ALA A 57 10.09 -14.29 -1.69
N ARG A 58 10.42 -14.86 -2.86
CA ARG A 58 10.70 -14.09 -4.08
C ARG A 58 9.51 -13.24 -4.50
N GLN A 59 8.30 -13.81 -4.47
CA GLN A 59 7.07 -13.08 -4.79
C GLN A 59 6.83 -11.92 -3.83
N ALA A 60 6.98 -12.14 -2.52
CA ALA A 60 6.84 -11.07 -1.52
C ALA A 60 7.84 -9.93 -1.73
N ILE A 61 9.10 -10.26 -2.04
CA ILE A 61 10.14 -9.27 -2.36
C ILE A 61 9.77 -8.49 -3.62
N GLY A 62 9.35 -9.17 -4.69
CA GLY A 62 8.93 -8.52 -5.94
C GLY A 62 7.74 -7.59 -5.76
N MET A 63 6.75 -7.98 -4.96
CA MET A 63 5.62 -7.12 -4.61
C MET A 63 6.05 -5.88 -3.83
N ALA A 64 6.98 -6.02 -2.88
CA ALA A 64 7.50 -4.88 -2.13
C ALA A 64 8.27 -3.90 -3.02
N ALA A 65 9.10 -4.41 -3.94
CA ALA A 65 9.80 -3.59 -4.93
C ALA A 65 8.81 -2.85 -5.85
N ALA A 66 7.79 -3.55 -6.37
CA ALA A 66 6.76 -2.95 -7.21
C ALA A 66 5.97 -1.83 -6.51
N GLN A 67 5.69 -1.97 -5.21
CA GLN A 67 5.00 -0.93 -4.43
C GLN A 67 5.83 0.36 -4.25
N LEU A 68 7.15 0.26 -4.35
CA LEU A 68 8.09 1.37 -4.17
C LEU A 68 8.67 1.86 -5.51
N GLN A 69 8.21 1.31 -6.62
CA GLN A 69 8.69 1.68 -7.94
C GLN A 69 8.40 3.16 -8.22
N GLY A 70 9.43 3.91 -8.63
CA GLY A 70 9.35 5.35 -8.86
C GLY A 70 9.54 6.21 -7.60
N CYS A 71 9.72 5.62 -6.42
CA CYS A 71 10.11 6.33 -5.20
C CYS A 71 11.63 6.51 -5.12
N ASP A 72 12.08 7.63 -4.54
CA ASP A 72 13.51 7.83 -4.19
C ASP A 72 13.86 7.09 -2.89
N ILE A 73 14.48 5.91 -3.02
CA ILE A 73 14.87 5.06 -1.90
C ILE A 73 16.33 5.33 -1.50
N ARG A 74 16.51 6.14 -0.46
CA ARG A 74 17.87 6.48 0.05
C ARG A 74 18.50 5.41 0.92
N LYS A 75 17.71 4.52 1.52
CA LYS A 75 18.20 3.49 2.44
C LYS A 75 17.24 2.30 2.51
N VAL A 76 17.81 1.10 2.47
CA VAL A 76 17.15 -0.16 2.81
C VAL A 76 17.90 -0.79 3.99
N GLN A 77 17.16 -1.35 4.95
CA GLN A 77 17.73 -2.13 6.04
C GLN A 77 17.14 -3.54 5.98
N VAL A 78 18.03 -4.53 5.90
CA VAL A 78 17.66 -5.95 5.96
C VAL A 78 18.19 -6.52 7.26
N LEU A 79 17.29 -7.05 8.09
CA LEU A 79 17.63 -7.70 9.35
C LEU A 79 17.40 -9.21 9.21
N GLY A 80 18.48 -9.98 9.25
CA GLY A 80 18.41 -11.44 9.27
C GLY A 80 18.16 -11.97 10.68
N LEU A 81 17.24 -12.92 10.81
CA LEU A 81 16.94 -13.60 12.07
C LEU A 81 17.03 -15.13 11.87
N ALA A 82 17.54 -15.80 12.88
CA ALA A 82 17.48 -17.25 13.06
C ALA A 82 16.93 -17.53 14.46
N ASP A 83 16.30 -18.71 14.62
CA ASP A 83 15.83 -19.11 15.94
C ASP A 83 17.01 -19.48 16.87
N ALA A 84 16.70 -19.76 18.14
CA ALA A 84 17.72 -20.05 19.15
C ALA A 84 18.22 -21.51 19.14
N ARG A 85 17.70 -22.37 18.25
CA ARG A 85 18.15 -23.77 18.18
C ARG A 85 19.54 -23.83 17.57
N GLY A 86 20.39 -24.73 18.06
CA GLY A 86 21.76 -24.87 17.58
C GLY A 86 22.75 -23.86 18.18
N GLY A 87 23.88 -23.65 17.51
CA GLY A 87 24.97 -22.82 18.00
C GLY A 87 24.84 -21.36 17.61
N ALA A 88 25.15 -20.44 18.53
CA ALA A 88 25.06 -18.99 18.30
C ALA A 88 25.83 -18.52 17.05
N THR A 89 27.05 -19.03 16.84
CA THR A 89 27.85 -18.72 15.65
C THR A 89 27.20 -19.21 14.35
N ALA A 90 26.57 -20.39 14.37
CA ALA A 90 25.86 -20.92 13.21
C ALA A 90 24.62 -20.07 12.90
N ASN A 91 23.89 -19.65 13.93
CA ASN A 91 22.69 -18.82 13.79
C ASN A 91 23.02 -17.40 13.32
N LEU A 92 24.13 -16.82 13.78
CA LEU A 92 24.64 -15.55 13.27
C LEU A 92 24.98 -15.67 11.78
N SER A 93 25.79 -16.67 11.41
CA SER A 93 26.18 -16.87 10.01
C SER A 93 24.97 -17.16 9.10
N LEU A 94 23.98 -17.91 9.58
CA LEU A 94 22.73 -18.15 8.85
C LEU A 94 21.92 -16.85 8.67
N SER A 95 21.83 -16.04 9.72
CA SER A 95 21.14 -14.75 9.69
C SER A 95 21.78 -13.79 8.69
N GLU A 96 23.11 -13.70 8.67
CA GLU A 96 23.87 -12.88 7.71
C GLU A 96 23.62 -13.31 6.27
N ARG A 97 23.70 -14.62 5.97
CA ARG A 97 23.42 -15.14 4.62
C ARG A 97 21.99 -14.87 4.15
N ARG A 98 21.00 -14.99 5.05
CA ARG A 98 19.60 -14.67 4.75
C ARG A 98 19.42 -13.20 4.43
N ALA A 99 20.02 -12.32 5.22
CA ALA A 99 19.98 -10.88 4.97
C ALA A 99 20.61 -10.52 3.63
N GLN A 100 21.76 -11.13 3.31
CA GLN A 100 22.44 -10.94 2.04
C GLN A 100 21.59 -11.42 0.85
N ALA A 101 20.99 -12.62 0.92
CA ALA A 101 20.13 -13.13 -0.15
C ALA A 101 18.92 -12.22 -0.43
N VAL A 102 18.30 -11.65 0.62
CA VAL A 102 17.19 -10.70 0.47
C VAL A 102 17.68 -9.38 -0.13
N ALA A 103 18.84 -8.87 0.29
CA ALA A 103 19.42 -7.64 -0.26
C ALA A 103 19.75 -7.78 -1.74
N GLU A 104 20.33 -8.92 -2.14
CA GLU A 104 20.62 -9.25 -3.55
C GLU A 104 19.33 -9.34 -4.37
N ALA A 105 18.29 -10.00 -3.84
CA ALA A 105 17.00 -10.10 -4.52
C ALA A 105 16.27 -8.76 -4.65
N LEU A 106 16.34 -7.90 -3.64
CA LEU A 106 15.80 -6.53 -3.73
C LEU A 106 16.53 -5.71 -4.78
N THR A 107 17.87 -5.78 -4.80
CA THR A 107 18.70 -5.10 -5.81
C THR A 107 18.38 -5.60 -7.22
N ALA A 108 18.14 -6.89 -7.39
CA ALA A 108 17.77 -7.48 -8.68
C ALA A 108 16.35 -7.10 -9.14
N ALA A 109 15.47 -6.72 -8.21
CA ALA A 109 14.08 -6.37 -8.50
C ALA A 109 13.87 -4.90 -8.90
N GLY A 110 14.85 -4.00 -8.68
CA GLY A 110 14.77 -2.60 -9.12
C GLY A 110 15.63 -1.64 -8.31
#